data_AF-A0A9E4MEI7-F1
#
_entry.id   AF-A0A9E4MEI7-F1
#
_cell.length_a   1.000
_cell.length_b   1.000
_cell.length_c   1.000
_cell.angle_alpha   90.00
_cell.angle_beta   90.00
_cell.angle_gamma   90.00
#
_symmetry.space_group_name_H-M   'P 1'
#
loop_
_entity.id
_entity.type
_entity.pdbx_description
1 polymer ?
#
loop_
_entity_poly.entity_id
_entity_poly.type
_entity_poly.pdbx_seq_one_letter_code
_entity_poly.pdbx_strand_id
1 'polypeptide(L)'
;MSRRGPTVSLAVVAVAFAGGGGPPAHAEFPRVDPAAFGAERAHTDASPAVSWADLADPTTLTPAEEAAPAGAILARRFNPAMAFVHRDIWPVPVRYAWADGAGLTARVLDEQGRTVRQYEALPHRRLADDDWSDLPTTDADGRRIHYAVDAPGDDRMEQGVSAWRRRWRAIMNGDPLEHAAPAAFEYAPTQHAHLFWFNRAKGLLAIQYWFYFPYNEWINHHEGDWEHVNVILRGPSRLDGDEGFRPVGYQFFFHEFTHEPHEVVRVGGSDPREDHVVVYTGGRSQFLRWQGLQSGGSFPMPGVYTGVGGGVTGYRADEDVSRPERFIRPEDFAITMLPEPDRLDVGLFPELSWLRLDFFAGQAVMHMNPLALNGMTFGSTPRQPARQEAWNNAWIPRPWQGRSTYAQNAPALPSGWTPLVGPPISDETSYAARKPARRTPQKPVRR
;
A
#
# COMPACT_ATOMS: atom_id res chain seq x y z
N MET A 1 -35.11 32.20 8.53
CA MET A 1 -34.71 32.24 7.11
C MET A 1 -33.67 31.13 6.89
N SER A 2 -34.11 29.96 6.42
CA SER A 2 -33.25 28.80 6.17
C SER A 2 -32.91 28.78 4.67
N ARG A 3 -31.63 28.94 4.33
CA ARG A 3 -31.13 28.75 2.96
C ARG A 3 -30.77 27.29 2.79
N ARG A 4 -31.59 26.53 2.06
CA ARG A 4 -31.20 25.23 1.52
C ARG A 4 -30.30 25.47 0.31
N GLY A 5 -29.06 24.99 0.37
CA GLY A 5 -28.16 24.91 -0.78
C GLY A 5 -28.60 23.77 -1.72
N PRO A 6 -28.10 23.77 -2.98
CA PRO A 6 -28.51 22.80 -3.99
C PRO A 6 -27.94 21.42 -3.68
N THR A 7 -28.81 20.40 -3.74
CA THR A 7 -28.45 18.99 -3.69
C THR A 7 -27.80 18.59 -5.03
N VAL A 8 -26.54 18.15 -5.00
CA VAL A 8 -25.91 17.50 -6.15
C VAL A 8 -26.18 16.01 -6.04
N SER A 9 -27.01 15.47 -6.94
CA SER A 9 -27.26 14.03 -7.04
C SER A 9 -26.14 13.35 -7.82
N LEU A 10 -25.37 12.49 -7.16
CA LEU A 10 -24.53 11.51 -7.85
C LEU A 10 -25.43 10.41 -8.45
N ALA A 11 -25.34 10.22 -9.77
CA ALA A 11 -25.95 9.08 -10.44
C ALA A 11 -25.04 7.86 -10.29
N VAL A 12 -25.46 6.87 -9.50
CA VAL A 12 -24.85 5.54 -9.45
C VAL A 12 -25.51 4.69 -10.53
N VAL A 13 -24.75 4.29 -11.55
CA VAL A 13 -25.21 3.34 -12.58
C VAL A 13 -24.84 1.93 -12.10
N ALA A 14 -25.84 1.16 -11.67
CA ALA A 14 -25.68 -0.25 -11.35
C ALA A 14 -25.85 -1.10 -12.63
N VAL A 15 -24.83 -1.88 -13.00
CA VAL A 15 -24.91 -2.89 -14.06
C VAL A 15 -25.14 -4.25 -13.40
N ALA A 16 -26.28 -4.87 -13.71
CA ALA A 16 -26.60 -6.21 -13.23
C ALA A 16 -25.89 -7.28 -14.08
N PHE A 17 -25.10 -8.14 -13.45
CA PHE A 17 -24.58 -9.36 -14.06
C PHE A 17 -25.36 -10.56 -13.55
N ALA A 18 -25.97 -11.31 -14.48
CA ALA A 18 -26.56 -12.61 -14.21
C ALA A 18 -25.54 -13.72 -14.52
N GLY A 19 -25.33 -14.66 -13.60
CA GLY A 19 -24.55 -15.85 -13.90
C GLY A 19 -24.21 -16.69 -12.68
N GLY A 20 -25.07 -17.68 -12.39
CA GLY A 20 -24.74 -18.79 -11.51
C GLY A 20 -23.85 -19.80 -12.24
N GLY A 21 -22.70 -20.11 -11.66
CA GLY A 21 -21.80 -21.17 -12.09
C GLY A 21 -21.01 -21.65 -10.88
N GLY A 22 -20.98 -22.97 -10.64
CA GLY A 22 -20.19 -23.57 -9.57
C GLY A 22 -18.68 -23.29 -9.69
N PRO A 23 -17.90 -23.56 -8.64
CA PRO A 23 -16.49 -23.18 -8.59
C PRO A 23 -15.71 -23.83 -9.73
N PRO A 24 -14.90 -23.07 -10.50
CA PRO A 24 -14.14 -23.62 -11.61
C PRO A 24 -13.02 -24.54 -11.09
N ALA A 25 -12.80 -25.65 -11.80
CA ALA A 25 -11.58 -26.44 -11.66
C ALA A 25 -10.36 -25.54 -11.86
N HIS A 26 -9.25 -25.82 -11.16
CA HIS A 26 -7.99 -25.08 -11.30
C HIS A 26 -7.61 -24.94 -12.78
N ALA A 27 -7.84 -23.76 -13.34
CA ALA A 27 -7.56 -23.50 -14.75
C ALA A 27 -6.05 -23.49 -14.96
N GLU A 28 -5.57 -24.34 -15.86
CA GLU A 28 -4.21 -24.23 -16.37
C GLU A 28 -4.08 -22.91 -17.12
N PHE A 29 -3.21 -22.03 -16.63
CA PHE A 29 -2.95 -20.74 -17.26
C PHE A 29 -2.07 -20.94 -18.51
N PRO A 30 -2.38 -20.28 -19.64
CA PRO A 30 -1.52 -20.32 -20.81
C PRO A 30 -0.15 -19.71 -20.46
N ARG A 31 0.92 -20.43 -20.81
CA ARG A 31 2.29 -19.96 -20.59
C ARG A 31 2.62 -18.87 -21.61
N VAL A 32 3.11 -17.73 -21.14
CA VAL A 32 3.71 -16.70 -22.00
C VAL A 32 5.17 -17.08 -22.22
N ASP A 33 5.61 -17.16 -23.48
CA ASP A 33 7.01 -17.43 -23.81
C ASP A 33 7.89 -16.22 -23.44
N PRO A 34 8.94 -16.36 -22.61
CA PRO A 34 9.94 -15.31 -22.37
C PRO A 34 10.59 -14.76 -23.65
N ALA A 35 10.60 -15.51 -24.74
CA ALA A 35 11.07 -15.04 -26.04
C ALA A 35 10.01 -14.25 -26.83
N ALA A 36 8.73 -14.30 -26.44
CA ALA A 36 7.67 -13.48 -27.03
C ALA A 36 7.71 -12.01 -26.56
N PHE A 37 8.66 -11.66 -25.68
CA PHE A 37 9.05 -10.29 -25.35
C PHE A 37 9.85 -9.70 -26.53
N GLY A 38 9.15 -9.51 -27.66
CA GLY A 38 9.71 -9.00 -28.90
C GLY A 38 10.22 -7.55 -28.76
N ALA A 39 11.27 -7.23 -29.50
CA ALA A 39 11.87 -5.91 -29.58
C ALA A 39 10.91 -4.90 -30.23
N GLU A 40 10.04 -4.28 -29.43
CA GLU A 40 9.26 -3.12 -29.88
C GLU A 40 10.18 -1.90 -30.01
N ARG A 41 9.85 -1.00 -30.95
CA ARG A 41 10.68 0.16 -31.31
C ARG A 41 10.96 1.02 -30.07
N ALA A 42 12.22 1.01 -29.62
CA ALA A 42 12.70 1.94 -28.63
C ALA A 42 12.41 3.36 -29.12
N HIS A 43 11.47 4.05 -28.47
CA HIS A 43 11.38 5.49 -28.58
C HIS A 43 12.70 6.05 -28.07
N THR A 44 13.54 6.53 -29.00
CA THR A 44 14.78 7.25 -28.69
C THR A 44 14.42 8.62 -28.17
N ASP A 45 13.86 8.66 -26.96
CA ASP A 45 13.70 9.88 -26.21
C ASP A 45 15.11 10.33 -25.82
N ALA A 46 15.57 11.44 -26.39
CA ALA A 46 16.91 12.02 -26.14
C ALA A 46 17.05 12.60 -24.71
N SER A 47 16.07 12.34 -23.85
CA SER A 47 16.12 12.66 -22.44
C SER A 47 17.35 12.02 -21.77
N PRO A 48 18.13 12.77 -20.98
CA PRO A 48 19.27 12.22 -20.27
C PRO A 48 18.80 11.09 -19.33
N ALA A 49 19.63 10.05 -19.23
CA ALA A 49 19.40 8.93 -18.31
C ALA A 49 19.08 9.44 -16.91
N VAL A 50 18.05 8.88 -16.27
CA VAL A 50 17.75 9.17 -14.87
C VAL A 50 18.82 8.48 -14.03
N SER A 51 19.71 9.21 -13.37
CA SER A 51 20.59 8.58 -12.38
C SER A 51 19.95 8.69 -11.00
N TRP A 52 20.08 7.70 -10.11
CA TRP A 52 19.50 7.85 -8.76
C TRP A 52 20.13 8.93 -7.90
N ALA A 53 21.25 9.49 -8.33
CA ALA A 53 21.79 10.73 -7.74
C ALA A 53 20.84 11.93 -7.92
N ASP A 54 19.93 11.84 -8.88
CA ASP A 54 18.96 12.87 -9.21
C ASP A 54 17.74 12.86 -8.28
N LEU A 55 17.65 11.91 -7.37
CA LEU A 55 16.41 11.55 -6.68
C LEU A 55 16.43 11.99 -5.21
N ALA A 56 17.31 12.93 -4.91
CA ALA A 56 17.58 13.47 -3.59
C ALA A 56 16.80 14.76 -3.27
N ASP A 57 15.83 15.15 -4.10
CA ASP A 57 15.08 16.40 -3.94
C ASP A 57 13.56 16.19 -4.09
N PRO A 58 12.96 15.30 -3.27
CA PRO A 58 11.51 15.16 -3.27
C PRO A 58 10.86 16.45 -2.79
N THR A 59 9.82 16.90 -3.49
CA THR A 59 9.03 18.07 -3.11
C THR A 59 7.55 17.76 -3.24
N THR A 60 6.75 18.30 -2.32
CA THR A 60 5.29 18.12 -2.37
C THR A 60 4.73 18.79 -3.61
N LEU A 61 3.56 18.33 -4.09
CA LEU A 61 2.78 19.11 -5.05
C LEU A 61 2.45 20.50 -4.48
N THR A 62 2.29 21.49 -5.36
CA THR A 62 1.64 22.75 -4.96
C THR A 62 0.15 22.52 -4.71
N PRO A 63 -0.53 23.39 -3.93
CA PRO A 63 -1.98 23.27 -3.73
C PRO A 63 -2.79 23.23 -5.05
N ALA A 64 -2.35 23.97 -6.07
CA ALA A 64 -3.02 23.99 -7.37
C ALA A 64 -2.83 22.67 -8.15
N GLU A 65 -1.64 22.05 -8.07
CA GLU A 65 -1.36 20.75 -8.69
C GLU A 65 -2.11 19.61 -7.98
N GLU A 66 -2.18 19.64 -6.65
CA GLU A 66 -2.92 18.66 -5.85
C GLU A 66 -4.43 18.70 -6.11
N ALA A 67 -4.99 19.90 -6.32
CA ALA A 67 -6.39 20.08 -6.68
C ALA A 67 -6.70 19.79 -8.15
N ALA A 68 -5.68 19.65 -9.01
CA ALA A 68 -5.88 19.41 -10.44
C ALA A 68 -6.36 17.98 -10.71
N PRO A 69 -7.30 17.76 -11.65
CA PRO A 69 -7.78 16.41 -11.98
C PRO A 69 -6.68 15.52 -12.57
N ALA A 70 -5.61 16.10 -13.11
CA ALA A 70 -4.47 15.40 -13.70
C ALA A 70 -3.86 14.35 -12.75
N GLY A 71 -3.73 14.66 -11.45
CA GLY A 71 -3.18 13.72 -10.48
C GLY A 71 -4.01 12.44 -10.33
N ALA A 72 -5.34 12.58 -10.25
CA ALA A 72 -6.26 11.43 -10.17
C ALA A 72 -6.30 10.62 -11.49
N ILE A 73 -6.21 11.30 -12.64
CA ILE A 73 -6.14 10.63 -13.95
C ILE A 73 -4.86 9.80 -14.05
N LEU A 74 -3.70 10.36 -13.68
CA LEU A 74 -2.43 9.63 -13.67
C LEU A 74 -2.45 8.48 -12.66
N ALA A 75 -3.00 8.70 -11.45
CA ALA A 75 -3.12 7.66 -10.44
C ALA A 75 -3.97 6.47 -10.94
N ARG A 76 -5.02 6.72 -11.71
CA ARG A 76 -5.79 5.66 -12.35
C ARG A 76 -5.03 4.98 -13.48
N ARG A 77 -4.43 5.78 -14.38
CA ARG A 77 -3.72 5.30 -15.57
C ARG A 77 -2.54 4.37 -15.25
N PHE A 78 -1.88 4.60 -14.12
CA PHE A 78 -0.71 3.84 -13.67
C PHE A 78 -0.97 3.03 -12.39
N ASN A 79 -2.24 2.80 -12.06
CA ASN A 79 -2.65 2.06 -10.86
C ASN A 79 -2.08 0.64 -10.84
N PRO A 80 -1.41 0.18 -9.78
CA PRO A 80 -0.93 -1.19 -9.72
C PRO A 80 -2.03 -2.24 -9.83
N ALA A 81 -1.78 -3.27 -10.63
CA ALA A 81 -2.46 -4.55 -10.50
C ALA A 81 -1.84 -5.34 -9.35
N MET A 82 -2.55 -6.32 -8.77
CA MET A 82 -1.99 -7.08 -7.64
C MET A 82 -2.21 -8.59 -7.78
N ALA A 83 -1.21 -9.36 -7.35
CA ALA A 83 -1.19 -10.82 -7.36
C ALA A 83 -0.92 -11.32 -5.93
N PHE A 84 -1.84 -12.11 -5.37
CA PHE A 84 -1.80 -12.56 -3.98
C PHE A 84 -1.52 -14.05 -3.90
N VAL A 85 -0.60 -14.44 -3.02
CA VAL A 85 -0.29 -15.85 -2.70
C VAL A 85 -1.43 -16.60 -2.04
N HIS A 86 -2.45 -15.87 -1.58
CA HIS A 86 -3.63 -16.42 -0.94
C HIS A 86 -4.85 -15.59 -1.33
N ARG A 87 -6.01 -16.24 -1.42
CA ARG A 87 -7.23 -15.66 -2.01
C ARG A 87 -8.14 -14.98 -0.98
N ASP A 88 -7.85 -14.99 0.31
CA ASP A 88 -8.81 -14.56 1.34
C ASP A 88 -8.82 -13.05 1.55
N ILE A 89 -7.69 -12.35 1.34
CA ILE A 89 -7.50 -10.95 1.73
C ILE A 89 -7.09 -10.07 0.54
N TRP A 90 -7.37 -8.77 0.63
CA TRP A 90 -6.90 -7.72 -0.28
C TRP A 90 -6.79 -6.38 0.48
N PRO A 91 -6.14 -5.34 -0.10
CA PRO A 91 -6.12 -4.00 0.48
C PRO A 91 -7.52 -3.38 0.49
N VAL A 92 -7.94 -2.81 1.61
CA VAL A 92 -9.27 -2.25 1.84
C VAL A 92 -9.18 -0.79 2.26
N PRO A 93 -10.28 -0.01 2.20
CA PRO A 93 -10.22 1.35 2.72
C PRO A 93 -10.03 1.28 4.25
N VAL A 94 -9.34 2.28 4.82
CA VAL A 94 -9.07 2.38 6.26
C VAL A 94 -10.34 2.27 7.12
N ARG A 95 -11.50 2.65 6.58
CA ARG A 95 -12.80 2.47 7.25
C ARG A 95 -13.10 1.05 7.71
N TYR A 96 -12.49 0.04 7.10
CA TYR A 96 -12.57 -1.34 7.58
C TYR A 96 -12.16 -1.45 9.06
N ALA A 97 -11.17 -0.66 9.49
CA ALA A 97 -10.63 -0.72 10.83
C ALA A 97 -11.67 -0.48 11.92
N TRP A 98 -12.81 0.15 11.64
CA TRP A 98 -13.89 0.31 12.62
C TRP A 98 -15.16 -0.45 12.26
N ALA A 99 -15.14 -1.41 11.33
CA ALA A 99 -16.36 -2.09 10.87
C ALA A 99 -17.14 -2.84 11.97
N ASP A 100 -16.48 -3.29 13.05
CA ASP A 100 -17.10 -4.07 14.15
C ASP A 100 -17.32 -3.26 15.43
N GLY A 101 -17.45 -1.93 15.32
CA GLY A 101 -18.00 -1.13 16.41
C GLY A 101 -16.99 -0.51 17.38
N ALA A 102 -15.67 -0.61 17.13
CA ALA A 102 -14.66 0.01 17.98
C ALA A 102 -14.61 1.54 17.82
N GLY A 103 -14.48 2.24 18.96
CA GLY A 103 -14.27 3.68 18.99
C GLY A 103 -12.81 4.09 18.75
N LEU A 104 -12.58 5.37 18.47
CA LEU A 104 -11.24 5.95 18.40
C LEU A 104 -10.71 6.17 19.82
N THR A 105 -9.68 5.42 20.18
CA THR A 105 -8.99 5.52 21.45
C THR A 105 -7.85 6.53 21.36
N ALA A 106 -7.78 7.48 22.29
CA ALA A 106 -6.63 8.35 22.50
C ALA A 106 -5.73 7.81 23.62
N ARG A 107 -4.43 7.77 23.36
CA ARG A 107 -3.37 7.41 24.31
C ARG A 107 -2.42 8.58 24.48
N VAL A 108 -2.39 9.14 25.68
CA VAL A 108 -1.45 10.21 26.05
C VAL A 108 -0.13 9.57 26.48
N LEU A 109 0.96 9.99 25.85
CA LEU A 109 2.29 9.41 26.07
C LEU A 109 3.20 10.36 26.85
N ASP A 110 3.99 9.82 27.78
CA ASP A 110 5.08 10.57 28.41
C ASP A 110 6.29 10.76 27.46
N GLU A 111 7.34 11.42 27.97
CA GLU A 111 8.59 11.65 27.23
C GLU A 111 9.30 10.35 26.84
N GLN A 112 9.04 9.25 27.54
CA GLN A 112 9.58 7.92 27.25
C GLN A 112 8.68 7.11 26.31
N GLY A 113 7.56 7.68 25.85
CA GLY A 113 6.59 7.02 24.98
C GLY A 113 5.64 6.05 25.71
N ARG A 114 5.60 6.05 27.04
CA ARG A 114 4.69 5.19 27.82
C ARG A 114 3.31 5.85 27.92
N THR A 115 2.26 5.05 27.78
CA THR A 115 0.89 5.53 27.97
C THR A 115 0.65 5.89 29.44
N VAL A 116 0.41 7.18 29.72
CA VAL A 116 0.05 7.68 31.06
C VAL A 116 -1.46 7.87 31.24
N ARG A 117 -2.20 7.99 30.13
CA ARG A 117 -3.67 8.09 30.13
C ARG A 117 -4.22 7.52 28.84
N GLN A 118 -5.35 6.81 28.93
CA GLN A 118 -6.10 6.30 27.79
C GLN A 118 -7.58 6.65 27.95
N TYR A 119 -8.24 7.11 26.88
CA TYR A 119 -9.67 7.42 26.86
C TYR A 119 -10.25 7.25 25.46
N GLU A 120 -11.57 7.08 25.36
CA GLU A 120 -12.26 7.10 24.06
C GLU A 120 -12.41 8.56 23.61
N ALA A 121 -11.80 8.91 22.48
CA ALA A 121 -11.86 10.24 21.89
C ALA A 121 -13.13 10.43 21.04
N LEU A 122 -13.51 9.40 20.29
CA LEU A 122 -14.74 9.38 19.49
C LEU A 122 -15.39 7.99 19.55
N PRO A 123 -16.71 7.90 19.80
CA PRO A 123 -17.41 6.62 19.72
C PRO A 123 -17.54 6.17 18.26
N HIS A 124 -17.59 4.85 18.04
CA HIS A 124 -17.64 4.22 16.70
C HIS A 124 -18.63 4.87 15.73
N ARG A 125 -19.88 5.10 16.17
CA ARG A 125 -20.96 5.66 15.35
C ARG A 125 -20.67 7.05 14.77
N ARG A 126 -19.61 7.70 15.24
CA ARG A 126 -19.18 9.03 14.80
C ARG A 126 -17.95 8.98 13.90
N LEU A 127 -17.25 7.84 13.82
CA LEU A 127 -15.97 7.75 13.10
C LEU A 127 -16.09 8.02 11.61
N ALA A 128 -17.19 7.61 10.98
CA ALA A 128 -17.40 7.81 9.55
C ALA A 128 -17.90 9.23 9.19
N ASP A 129 -18.54 9.91 10.15
CA ASP A 129 -19.32 11.12 9.87
C ASP A 129 -18.71 12.39 10.48
N ASP A 130 -17.93 12.25 11.55
CA ASP A 130 -17.30 13.38 12.21
C ASP A 130 -15.99 13.79 11.53
N ASP A 131 -15.73 15.09 11.57
CA ASP A 131 -14.41 15.66 11.35
C ASP A 131 -13.52 15.45 12.58
N TRP A 132 -12.38 14.77 12.42
CA TRP A 132 -11.43 14.53 13.52
C TRP A 132 -10.35 15.60 13.63
N SER A 133 -10.38 16.64 12.80
CA SER A 133 -9.32 17.66 12.74
C SER A 133 -9.19 18.52 13.98
N ASP A 134 -10.27 18.64 14.75
CA ASP A 134 -10.26 19.33 16.04
C ASP A 134 -9.68 18.47 17.17
N LEU A 135 -9.38 17.19 16.91
CA LEU A 135 -8.75 16.33 17.92
C LEU A 135 -7.31 16.79 18.18
N PRO A 136 -6.93 17.02 19.45
CA PRO A 136 -5.64 17.61 19.76
C PRO A 136 -4.50 16.61 19.58
N THR A 137 -3.37 17.04 19.02
CA THR A 137 -2.17 16.18 18.92
C THR A 137 -1.35 16.14 20.22
N THR A 138 -1.66 17.03 21.17
CA THR A 138 -1.05 17.08 22.51
C THR A 138 -2.09 17.35 23.60
N ASP A 139 -1.86 16.88 24.83
CA ASP A 139 -2.71 17.21 25.97
C ASP A 139 -2.38 18.60 26.56
N ALA A 140 -3.09 18.98 27.63
CA ALA A 140 -2.88 20.26 28.31
C ALA A 140 -1.48 20.46 28.91
N ASP A 141 -0.73 19.37 29.13
CA ASP A 141 0.65 19.39 29.64
C ASP A 141 1.68 19.31 28.49
N GLY A 142 1.23 19.38 27.22
CA GLY A 142 2.08 19.27 26.04
C GLY A 142 2.52 17.84 25.70
N ARG A 143 1.93 16.81 26.34
CA ARG A 143 2.24 15.41 26.06
C ARG A 143 1.60 14.96 24.76
N ARG A 144 2.31 14.18 23.95
CA ARG A 144 1.80 13.67 22.66
C ARG A 144 0.60 12.74 22.85
N ILE A 145 -0.31 12.78 21.89
CA ILE A 145 -1.48 11.89 21.83
C ILE A 145 -1.37 11.00 20.59
N HIS A 146 -1.40 9.69 20.80
CA HIS A 146 -1.59 8.70 19.75
C HIS A 146 -3.05 8.28 19.67
N TYR A 147 -3.54 8.10 18.46
CA TYR A 147 -4.91 7.69 18.19
C TYR A 147 -4.91 6.28 17.61
N ALA A 148 -5.78 5.42 18.12
CA ALA A 148 -5.90 4.06 17.61
C ALA A 148 -7.37 3.64 17.51
N VAL A 149 -7.70 2.88 16.48
CA VAL A 149 -8.92 2.07 16.45
C VAL A 149 -8.50 0.62 16.54
N ASP A 150 -9.11 -0.11 17.46
CA ASP A 150 -8.95 -1.56 17.62
C ASP A 150 -9.76 -2.23 16.51
N ALA A 151 -9.10 -2.84 15.53
CA ALA A 151 -9.81 -3.33 14.36
C ALA A 151 -10.54 -4.65 14.65
N PRO A 152 -11.39 -5.14 13.73
CA PRO A 152 -12.22 -6.31 14.03
C PRO A 152 -11.41 -7.60 14.23
N GLY A 153 -11.42 -8.08 15.47
CA GLY A 153 -10.92 -9.40 15.85
C GLY A 153 -9.70 -9.34 16.77
N ASP A 154 -9.03 -10.48 16.89
CA ASP A 154 -7.72 -10.60 17.53
C ASP A 154 -6.93 -11.73 16.85
N ASP A 155 -5.73 -12.02 17.32
CA ASP A 155 -4.86 -13.05 16.76
C ASP A 155 -5.08 -14.46 17.35
N ARG A 156 -6.03 -14.67 18.26
CA ARG A 156 -6.23 -16.00 18.88
C ARG A 156 -6.72 -17.00 17.85
N MET A 157 -6.05 -18.14 17.83
CA MET A 157 -6.34 -19.23 16.89
C MET A 157 -7.47 -20.13 17.41
N GLU A 158 -8.41 -20.46 16.54
CA GLU A 158 -9.40 -21.51 16.76
C GLU A 158 -9.49 -22.37 15.50
N GLN A 159 -9.33 -23.69 15.66
CA GLN A 159 -9.35 -24.64 14.53
C GLN A 159 -8.38 -24.28 13.40
N GLY A 160 -7.23 -23.67 13.72
CA GLY A 160 -6.22 -23.30 12.74
C GLY A 160 -6.52 -22.01 11.96
N VAL A 161 -7.52 -21.23 12.37
CA VAL A 161 -7.84 -19.91 11.80
C VAL A 161 -7.81 -18.85 12.90
N SER A 162 -7.18 -17.71 12.65
CA SER A 162 -7.18 -16.58 13.59
C SER A 162 -8.58 -15.99 13.77
N ALA A 163 -8.80 -15.23 14.85
CA ALA A 163 -10.03 -14.47 14.98
C ALA A 163 -10.11 -13.34 13.92
N TRP A 164 -9.00 -12.71 13.54
CA TRP A 164 -8.95 -11.74 12.43
C TRP A 164 -9.53 -12.29 11.12
N ARG A 165 -9.08 -13.46 10.66
CA ARG A 165 -9.59 -14.07 9.43
C ARG A 165 -11.06 -14.42 9.51
N ARG A 166 -11.51 -14.92 10.66
CA ARG A 166 -12.93 -15.22 10.88
C ARG A 166 -13.79 -13.97 10.88
N ARG A 167 -13.31 -12.89 11.51
CA ARG A 167 -13.99 -11.59 11.52
C ARG A 167 -14.02 -10.94 10.15
N TRP A 168 -12.89 -10.95 9.44
CA TRP A 168 -12.81 -10.54 8.05
C TRP A 168 -13.87 -11.22 7.18
N ARG A 169 -13.96 -12.56 7.22
CA ARG A 169 -14.99 -13.32 6.47
C ARG A 169 -16.41 -12.97 6.89
N ALA A 170 -16.64 -12.80 8.20
CA ALA A 170 -17.95 -12.38 8.70
C ALA A 170 -18.36 -10.99 8.17
N ILE A 171 -17.43 -10.03 8.16
CA ILE A 171 -17.64 -8.67 7.63
C ILE A 171 -17.85 -8.68 6.12
N MET A 172 -17.13 -9.53 5.39
CA MET A 172 -17.31 -9.72 3.96
C MET A 172 -18.60 -10.49 3.61
N ASN A 173 -19.42 -10.85 4.60
CA ASN A 173 -20.68 -11.58 4.43
C ASN A 173 -20.51 -12.95 3.74
N GLY A 174 -19.44 -13.67 4.04
CA GLY A 174 -19.20 -15.00 3.47
C GLY A 174 -17.72 -15.32 3.33
N ASP A 175 -17.42 -16.45 2.69
CA ASP A 175 -16.04 -16.76 2.31
C ASP A 175 -15.68 -15.97 1.05
N PRO A 176 -14.71 -15.04 1.08
CA PRO A 176 -14.27 -14.30 -0.09
C PRO A 176 -13.79 -15.17 -1.26
N LEU A 177 -13.53 -16.45 -1.01
CA LEU A 177 -13.24 -17.46 -2.02
C LEU A 177 -14.43 -17.82 -2.92
N GLU A 178 -15.65 -17.61 -2.43
CA GLU A 178 -16.91 -17.95 -3.13
C GLU A 178 -17.39 -16.84 -4.08
N HIS A 179 -16.78 -15.64 -4.01
CA HIS A 179 -17.19 -14.50 -4.80
C HIS A 179 -16.23 -14.24 -5.98
N ALA A 180 -16.80 -14.07 -7.17
CA ALA A 180 -16.03 -13.88 -8.39
C ALA A 180 -15.43 -12.46 -8.53
N ALA A 181 -16.07 -11.43 -7.94
CA ALA A 181 -15.68 -10.04 -8.11
C ALA A 181 -15.52 -9.32 -6.77
N PRO A 182 -14.29 -9.10 -6.28
CA PRO A 182 -14.04 -8.42 -5.01
C PRO A 182 -14.58 -6.99 -4.94
N ALA A 183 -14.72 -6.33 -6.09
CA ALA A 183 -15.32 -5.00 -6.19
C ALA A 183 -16.79 -4.94 -5.72
N ALA A 184 -17.47 -6.08 -5.57
CA ALA A 184 -18.86 -6.15 -5.12
C ALA A 184 -19.03 -6.13 -3.59
N PHE A 185 -17.94 -6.24 -2.81
CA PHE A 185 -18.01 -6.19 -1.36
C PHE A 185 -18.15 -4.76 -0.83
N GLU A 186 -18.71 -4.62 0.38
CA GLU A 186 -18.77 -3.34 1.10
C GLU A 186 -17.37 -2.70 1.24
N TYR A 187 -16.35 -3.53 1.43
CA TYR A 187 -14.95 -3.12 1.47
C TYR A 187 -14.23 -3.65 0.23
N ALA A 188 -14.62 -3.10 -0.92
CA ALA A 188 -13.98 -3.36 -2.20
C ALA A 188 -12.46 -3.11 -2.14
N PRO A 189 -11.67 -3.79 -2.99
CA PRO A 189 -10.24 -3.53 -3.13
C PRO A 189 -9.99 -2.03 -3.29
N THR A 190 -9.13 -1.47 -2.43
CA THR A 190 -8.85 -0.04 -2.41
C THR A 190 -7.36 0.22 -2.34
N GLN A 191 -6.89 1.17 -3.13
CA GLN A 191 -5.53 1.69 -3.08
C GLN A 191 -5.56 3.18 -2.74
N HIS A 192 -4.59 3.62 -1.97
CA HIS A 192 -4.46 5.01 -1.57
C HIS A 192 -3.30 5.65 -2.33
N ALA A 193 -3.58 6.64 -3.20
CA ALA A 193 -2.57 7.24 -4.06
C ALA A 193 -2.14 8.61 -3.53
N HIS A 194 -0.84 8.76 -3.26
CA HIS A 194 -0.22 10.04 -2.91
C HIS A 194 0.78 10.44 -4.01
N LEU A 195 0.74 11.69 -4.46
CA LEU A 195 1.62 12.18 -5.52
C LEU A 195 2.59 13.23 -4.98
N PHE A 196 3.84 13.15 -5.43
CA PHE A 196 4.85 14.16 -5.15
C PHE A 196 5.89 14.21 -6.25
N TRP A 197 6.56 15.36 -6.37
CA TRP A 197 7.67 15.48 -7.30
C TRP A 197 8.87 14.77 -6.71
N PHE A 198 9.27 13.69 -7.37
CA PHE A 198 10.46 12.94 -7.02
C PHE A 198 11.74 13.73 -7.36
N ASN A 199 11.70 14.45 -8.49
CA ASN A 199 12.59 15.56 -8.83
C ASN A 199 11.86 16.47 -9.83
N ARG A 200 11.39 17.64 -9.37
CA ARG A 200 10.63 18.56 -10.21
C ARG A 200 11.45 19.10 -11.39
N ALA A 201 12.71 19.45 -11.17
CA ALA A 201 13.57 20.04 -12.21
C ALA A 201 13.80 19.09 -13.40
N LYS A 202 13.63 17.78 -13.18
CA LYS A 202 13.77 16.73 -14.19
C LYS A 202 12.44 16.17 -14.69
N GLY A 203 11.31 16.71 -14.20
CA GLY A 203 9.98 16.22 -14.52
C GLY A 203 9.73 14.80 -14.03
N LEU A 204 10.33 14.42 -12.88
CA LEU A 204 10.12 13.12 -12.27
C LEU A 204 9.05 13.22 -11.19
N LEU A 205 7.90 12.61 -11.47
CA LEU A 205 6.74 12.56 -10.59
C LEU A 205 6.62 11.15 -10.02
N ALA A 206 6.50 11.01 -8.71
CA ALA A 206 6.20 9.75 -8.07
C ALA A 206 4.71 9.66 -7.77
N ILE A 207 4.11 8.51 -8.04
CA ILE A 207 2.83 8.11 -7.47
C ILE A 207 3.13 7.00 -6.47
N GLN A 208 2.95 7.30 -5.19
CA GLN A 208 3.10 6.37 -4.09
C GLN A 208 1.74 5.76 -3.78
N TYR A 209 1.58 4.48 -4.11
CA TYR A 209 0.38 3.71 -3.84
C TYR A 209 0.54 2.98 -2.52
N TRP A 210 -0.28 3.32 -1.54
CA TRP A 210 -0.38 2.67 -0.25
C TRP A 210 -1.51 1.65 -0.21
N PHE A 211 -1.25 0.53 0.46
CA PHE A 211 -2.15 -0.61 0.61
C PHE A 211 -2.39 -0.84 2.09
N TYR A 212 -3.65 -0.67 2.52
CA TYR A 212 -4.05 -1.00 3.88
C TYR A 212 -4.59 -2.43 3.93
N PHE A 213 -3.86 -3.33 4.59
CA PHE A 213 -4.36 -4.68 4.87
C PHE A 213 -5.02 -4.73 6.24
N PRO A 214 -6.14 -5.47 6.40
CA PRO A 214 -6.77 -5.72 7.69
C PRO A 214 -5.84 -6.28 8.77
N TYR A 215 -4.88 -7.12 8.38
CA TYR A 215 -3.95 -7.81 9.27
C TYR A 215 -2.71 -8.29 8.50
N ASN A 216 -1.63 -8.45 9.24
CA ASN A 216 -0.41 -9.15 8.86
C ASN A 216 -0.35 -10.46 9.67
N GLU A 217 -0.54 -11.58 9.00
CA GLU A 217 -0.49 -12.92 9.60
C GLU A 217 0.87 -13.60 9.38
N TRP A 218 1.95 -12.84 9.35
CA TRP A 218 3.29 -13.37 9.15
C TRP A 218 4.17 -13.30 10.41
N ILE A 219 5.50 -13.18 10.27
CA ILE A 219 6.44 -13.11 11.39
C ILE A 219 6.33 -11.80 12.17
N ASN A 220 5.94 -10.73 11.48
CA ASN A 220 5.56 -9.45 12.06
C ASN A 220 4.05 -9.47 12.28
N HIS A 221 3.59 -10.37 13.15
CA HIS A 221 2.17 -10.64 13.32
C HIS A 221 1.49 -9.44 14.00
N HIS A 222 0.61 -8.74 13.29
CA HIS A 222 -0.12 -7.61 13.84
C HIS A 222 -1.42 -7.31 13.09
N GLU A 223 -2.34 -6.62 13.78
CA GLU A 223 -3.54 -6.09 13.15
C GLU A 223 -3.23 -4.79 12.40
N GLY A 224 -3.87 -4.63 11.25
CA GLY A 224 -3.61 -3.57 10.27
C GLY A 224 -2.23 -3.69 9.65
N ASP A 225 -2.10 -3.38 8.37
CA ASP A 225 -0.78 -3.26 7.75
C ASP A 225 -0.78 -2.17 6.69
N TRP A 226 0.35 -1.49 6.54
CA TRP A 226 0.54 -0.45 5.54
C TRP A 226 1.76 -0.75 4.70
N GLU A 227 1.50 -1.07 3.44
CA GLU A 227 2.53 -1.39 2.46
C GLU A 227 2.44 -0.42 1.29
N HIS A 228 3.51 -0.26 0.50
CA HIS A 228 3.44 0.63 -0.64
C HIS A 228 4.39 0.28 -1.78
N VAL A 229 4.13 0.88 -2.93
CA VAL A 229 5.05 0.98 -4.07
C VAL A 229 5.07 2.40 -4.59
N ASN A 230 6.19 2.79 -5.21
CA ASN A 230 6.26 4.03 -5.98
C ASN A 230 6.32 3.70 -7.47
N VAL A 231 5.43 4.29 -8.25
CA VAL A 231 5.53 4.36 -9.72
C VAL A 231 6.16 5.70 -10.08
N ILE A 232 7.35 5.67 -10.68
CA ILE A 232 8.09 6.88 -11.06
C ILE A 232 7.81 7.19 -12.52
N LEU A 233 7.21 8.35 -12.76
CA LEU A 233 6.87 8.86 -14.07
C LEU A 233 7.86 9.95 -14.48
N ARG A 234 8.15 10.01 -15.78
CA ARG A 234 8.79 11.16 -16.42
C ARG A 234 7.76 11.90 -17.26
N GLY A 235 7.71 13.22 -17.15
CA GLY A 235 6.84 14.09 -17.93
C GLY A 235 7.22 15.56 -17.79
N PRO A 236 6.27 16.49 -18.00
CA PRO A 236 6.46 17.90 -17.71
C PRO A 236 6.86 18.17 -16.24
N SER A 237 7.49 19.32 -15.97
CA SER A 237 7.87 19.75 -14.60
C SER A 237 6.73 20.45 -13.84
N ARG A 238 5.52 20.38 -14.37
CA ARG A 238 4.27 20.89 -13.80
C ARG A 238 3.17 19.86 -14.02
N LEU A 239 2.21 19.81 -13.10
CA LEU A 239 1.06 18.92 -13.19
C LEU A 239 -0.20 19.72 -13.54
N ASP A 240 -0.28 20.19 -14.79
CA ASP A 240 -1.45 20.89 -15.35
C ASP A 240 -2.29 20.01 -16.31
N GLY A 241 -1.77 18.85 -16.71
CA GLY A 241 -2.44 17.81 -17.51
C GLY A 241 -1.82 16.43 -17.30
N ASP A 242 -2.43 15.39 -17.89
CA ASP A 242 -1.95 13.99 -17.83
C ASP A 242 -1.07 13.58 -19.04
N GLU A 243 -0.98 14.44 -20.05
CA GLU A 243 -0.22 14.19 -21.27
C GLU A 243 1.30 14.19 -21.04
N GLY A 244 2.01 13.34 -21.79
CA GLY A 244 3.47 13.29 -21.76
C GLY A 244 4.10 12.57 -20.56
N PHE A 245 3.31 12.14 -19.57
CA PHE A 245 3.80 11.27 -18.50
C PHE A 245 3.91 9.81 -18.95
N ARG A 246 5.03 9.18 -18.64
CA ARG A 246 5.31 7.75 -18.87
C ARG A 246 6.13 7.15 -17.72
N PRO A 247 5.94 5.87 -17.37
CA PRO A 247 6.74 5.23 -16.34
C PRO A 247 8.20 5.12 -16.79
N VAL A 248 9.11 5.37 -15.86
CA VAL A 248 10.57 5.27 -16.03
C VAL A 248 11.25 4.48 -14.93
N GLY A 249 10.51 4.10 -13.88
CA GLY A 249 11.04 3.32 -12.77
C GLY A 249 9.96 2.93 -11.78
N TYR A 250 10.28 1.95 -10.93
CA TYR A 250 9.42 1.49 -9.85
C TYR A 250 10.25 1.27 -8.59
N GLN A 251 9.69 1.59 -7.43
CA GLN A 251 10.27 1.21 -6.13
C GLN A 251 9.28 0.33 -5.39
N PHE A 252 9.75 -0.84 -4.98
CA PHE A 252 9.01 -1.82 -4.21
C PHE A 252 9.47 -1.80 -2.77
N PHE A 253 8.54 -1.89 -1.84
CA PHE A 253 8.83 -1.88 -0.41
C PHE A 253 8.28 -3.15 0.21
N PHE A 254 9.12 -3.80 1.01
CA PHE A 254 8.75 -4.99 1.75
C PHE A 254 9.55 -5.02 3.05
N HIS A 255 8.84 -5.01 4.18
CA HIS A 255 9.42 -4.99 5.51
C HIS A 255 10.36 -3.78 5.69
N GLU A 256 11.63 -4.04 6.05
CA GLU A 256 12.67 -3.03 6.25
C GLU A 256 13.48 -2.73 4.97
N PHE A 257 12.99 -3.17 3.81
CA PHE A 257 13.71 -3.13 2.56
C PHE A 257 12.99 -2.34 1.46
N THR A 258 13.80 -1.83 0.55
CA THR A 258 13.36 -1.35 -0.76
C THR A 258 14.04 -2.15 -1.86
N HIS A 259 13.38 -2.26 -3.01
CA HIS A 259 13.94 -2.84 -4.22
C HIS A 259 13.50 -2.07 -5.46
N GLU A 260 14.48 -1.78 -6.31
CA GLU A 260 14.30 -1.11 -7.60
C GLU A 260 14.70 -2.11 -8.69
N PRO A 261 13.74 -2.88 -9.20
CA PRO A 261 14.02 -3.91 -10.17
C PRO A 261 14.23 -3.32 -11.57
N HIS A 262 15.06 -4.00 -12.37
CA HIS A 262 15.20 -3.71 -13.80
C HIS A 262 14.04 -4.30 -14.62
N GLU A 263 13.42 -5.35 -14.09
CA GLU A 263 12.35 -6.11 -14.72
C GLU A 263 11.15 -6.16 -13.78
N VAL A 264 9.99 -5.85 -14.34
CA VAL A 264 8.69 -5.95 -13.67
C VAL A 264 7.69 -6.58 -14.61
N VAL A 265 6.67 -7.21 -14.04
CA VAL A 265 5.49 -7.59 -14.83
C VAL A 265 4.59 -6.36 -14.97
N ARG A 266 4.19 -6.06 -16.20
CA ARG A 266 3.27 -4.97 -16.50
C ARG A 266 2.13 -5.46 -17.35
N VAL A 267 0.95 -4.86 -17.18
CA VAL A 267 -0.24 -5.16 -17.95
C VAL A 267 -0.93 -3.90 -18.43
N GLY A 268 -1.53 -3.98 -19.61
CA GLY A 268 -2.39 -2.95 -20.16
C GLY A 268 -3.76 -3.01 -19.51
N GLY A 269 -4.45 -1.88 -19.49
CA GLY A 269 -5.84 -1.80 -19.06
C GLY A 269 -6.82 -1.71 -20.22
N SER A 270 -7.95 -1.08 -19.97
CA SER A 270 -9.01 -0.84 -20.97
C SER A 270 -8.70 0.36 -21.88
N ASP A 271 -7.94 1.34 -21.39
CA ASP A 271 -7.38 2.45 -22.19
C ASP A 271 -6.01 2.03 -22.75
N PRO A 272 -5.71 2.19 -24.04
CA PRO A 272 -4.39 1.88 -24.61
C PRO A 272 -3.21 2.65 -23.96
N ARG A 273 -3.49 3.72 -23.23
CA ARG A 273 -2.49 4.52 -22.50
C ARG A 273 -2.19 3.97 -21.11
N GLU A 274 -3.00 3.05 -20.60
CA GLU A 274 -2.83 2.44 -19.28
C GLU A 274 -1.61 1.51 -19.23
N ASP A 275 -0.81 1.64 -18.17
CA ASP A 275 0.41 0.86 -17.95
C ASP A 275 0.52 0.53 -16.46
N HIS A 276 0.11 -0.69 -16.12
CA HIS A 276 -0.06 -1.11 -14.73
C HIS A 276 1.03 -2.10 -14.35
N VAL A 277 1.85 -1.72 -13.37
CA VAL A 277 2.77 -2.67 -12.75
C VAL A 277 2.00 -3.71 -11.93
N VAL A 278 2.42 -4.97 -11.97
CA VAL A 278 1.85 -6.03 -11.12
C VAL A 278 2.66 -6.12 -9.83
N VAL A 279 2.00 -5.94 -8.70
CA VAL A 279 2.58 -6.12 -7.36
C VAL A 279 2.26 -7.52 -6.87
N TYR A 280 3.29 -8.32 -6.61
CA TYR A 280 3.16 -9.62 -5.97
C TYR A 280 3.18 -9.41 -4.46
N THR A 281 2.09 -9.73 -3.78
CA THR A 281 1.98 -9.50 -2.35
C THR A 281 2.56 -10.67 -1.56
N GLY A 282 3.34 -10.30 -0.57
CA GLY A 282 3.99 -11.18 0.38
C GLY A 282 2.99 -11.97 1.20
N GLY A 283 3.35 -13.21 1.52
CA GLY A 283 2.53 -13.97 2.44
C GLY A 283 3.00 -15.37 2.78
N ARG A 284 3.56 -16.15 1.84
CA ARG A 284 3.94 -17.55 2.15
C ARG A 284 5.35 -17.61 2.69
N SER A 285 5.48 -17.95 3.97
CA SER A 285 6.80 -18.13 4.57
C SER A 285 6.74 -18.92 5.85
N GLN A 286 7.86 -19.56 6.16
CA GLN A 286 8.07 -20.32 7.38
C GLN A 286 9.37 -19.85 8.03
N PHE A 287 9.28 -19.41 9.29
CA PHE A 287 10.44 -19.03 10.08
C PHE A 287 10.35 -19.65 11.47
N LEU A 288 11.26 -20.58 11.76
CA LEU A 288 11.21 -21.41 12.97
C LEU A 288 9.85 -22.14 13.07
N ARG A 289 9.03 -21.79 14.07
CA ARG A 289 7.68 -22.33 14.30
C ARG A 289 6.57 -21.44 13.73
N TRP A 290 6.92 -20.28 13.19
CA TRP A 290 5.98 -19.36 12.59
C TRP A 290 5.71 -19.75 11.15
N GLN A 291 4.43 -19.79 10.79
CA GLN A 291 3.95 -19.94 9.43
C GLN A 291 2.89 -18.88 9.22
N GLY A 292 3.02 -18.13 8.14
CA GLY A 292 2.07 -17.10 7.75
C GLY A 292 1.64 -17.25 6.31
N LEU A 293 0.53 -16.60 5.98
CA LEU A 293 -0.02 -16.55 4.62
C LEU A 293 -0.17 -15.14 4.07
N GLN A 294 0.09 -14.11 4.88
CA GLN A 294 -0.05 -12.70 4.49
C GLN A 294 0.94 -11.85 5.26
N SER A 295 1.88 -11.23 4.56
CA SER A 295 2.81 -10.25 5.12
C SER A 295 2.59 -8.84 4.59
N GLY A 296 1.81 -8.69 3.50
CA GLY A 296 1.56 -7.42 2.85
C GLY A 296 2.68 -6.92 1.92
N GLY A 297 3.92 -7.38 2.12
CA GLY A 297 5.11 -6.88 1.40
C GLY A 297 4.91 -6.83 -0.12
N SER A 298 5.41 -5.77 -0.77
CA SER A 298 5.20 -5.54 -2.20
C SER A 298 6.40 -6.00 -3.02
N PHE A 299 6.26 -7.06 -3.82
CA PHE A 299 7.34 -7.64 -4.61
C PHE A 299 7.13 -7.43 -6.13
N PRO A 300 8.21 -7.27 -6.92
CA PRO A 300 8.08 -6.94 -8.34
C PRO A 300 7.80 -8.11 -9.28
N MET A 301 8.17 -9.32 -8.85
CA MET A 301 8.17 -10.52 -9.66
C MET A 301 7.84 -11.74 -8.79
N PRO A 302 7.24 -12.81 -9.35
CA PRO A 302 7.02 -14.04 -8.61
C PRO A 302 8.35 -14.74 -8.33
N GLY A 303 8.57 -15.16 -7.10
CA GLY A 303 9.79 -15.86 -6.71
C GLY A 303 9.90 -16.07 -5.21
N VAL A 304 11.04 -16.61 -4.79
CA VAL A 304 11.42 -16.67 -3.38
C VAL A 304 12.48 -15.60 -3.12
N TYR A 305 12.19 -14.69 -2.19
CA TYR A 305 13.05 -13.59 -1.79
C TYR A 305 13.72 -13.96 -0.47
N THR A 306 15.04 -14.12 -0.51
CA THR A 306 15.78 -14.63 0.64
C THR A 306 16.12 -13.52 1.64
N GLY A 307 15.92 -13.83 2.93
CA GLY A 307 16.26 -12.96 4.05
C GLY A 307 15.61 -11.57 4.03
N VAL A 308 14.39 -11.47 3.51
CA VAL A 308 13.65 -10.21 3.41
C VAL A 308 12.78 -9.90 4.63
N GLY A 309 12.47 -10.92 5.43
CA GLY A 309 11.64 -10.75 6.61
C GLY A 309 12.33 -10.22 7.84
N GLY A 310 11.49 -9.94 8.84
CA GLY A 310 11.93 -9.84 10.23
C GLY A 310 12.76 -11.06 10.64
N GLY A 311 13.65 -10.87 11.60
CA GLY A 311 14.61 -11.89 11.96
C GLY A 311 15.36 -11.61 13.24
N VAL A 312 15.98 -12.64 13.80
CA VAL A 312 16.79 -12.57 15.02
C VAL A 312 18.22 -12.91 14.66
N THR A 313 19.18 -12.08 15.11
CA THR A 313 20.62 -12.39 15.05
C THR A 313 21.16 -12.79 13.67
N GLY A 314 20.71 -12.11 12.62
CA GLY A 314 21.17 -12.37 11.24
C GLY A 314 20.45 -13.49 10.50
N TYR A 315 19.54 -14.22 11.17
CA TYR A 315 18.61 -15.13 10.52
C TYR A 315 17.32 -14.39 10.22
N ARG A 316 17.03 -14.19 8.94
CA ARG A 316 15.82 -13.52 8.44
C ARG A 316 14.95 -14.52 7.71
N ALA A 317 13.64 -14.33 7.78
CA ALA A 317 12.71 -15.15 7.04
C ALA A 317 12.82 -14.89 5.53
N ASP A 318 12.69 -15.95 4.74
CA ASP A 318 12.47 -15.83 3.30
C ASP A 318 10.99 -15.54 3.04
N GLU A 319 10.66 -15.05 1.86
CA GLU A 319 9.29 -14.81 1.44
C GLU A 319 9.03 -15.43 0.07
N ASP A 320 8.03 -16.30 -0.02
CA ASP A 320 7.64 -16.98 -1.25
C ASP A 320 6.37 -16.36 -1.83
N VAL A 321 6.56 -15.63 -2.93
CA VAL A 321 5.50 -15.07 -3.78
C VAL A 321 5.44 -15.74 -5.16
N SER A 322 6.00 -16.94 -5.29
CA SER A 322 6.14 -17.63 -6.57
C SER A 322 4.83 -18.22 -7.12
N ARG A 323 3.80 -18.36 -6.28
CA ARG A 323 2.53 -19.03 -6.63
C ARG A 323 1.33 -18.18 -6.22
N PRO A 324 1.03 -17.10 -6.95
CA PRO A 324 -0.18 -16.33 -6.72
C PRO A 324 -1.43 -17.19 -6.97
N GLU A 325 -2.40 -17.09 -6.08
CA GLU A 325 -3.69 -17.77 -6.14
C GLU A 325 -4.84 -16.82 -6.53
N ARG A 326 -4.62 -15.51 -6.41
CA ARG A 326 -5.57 -14.45 -6.80
C ARG A 326 -4.86 -13.35 -7.56
N PHE A 327 -5.53 -12.80 -8.56
CA PHE A 327 -5.13 -11.57 -9.24
C PHE A 327 -6.29 -10.59 -9.19
N ILE A 328 -6.01 -9.33 -8.91
CA ILE A 328 -7.00 -8.24 -8.93
C ILE A 328 -6.54 -7.24 -9.97
N ARG A 329 -7.42 -6.92 -10.91
CA ARG A 329 -7.13 -6.00 -11.99
C ARG A 329 -7.04 -4.57 -11.48
N PRO A 330 -6.27 -3.70 -12.14
CA PRO A 330 -6.15 -2.30 -11.75
C PRO A 330 -7.51 -1.58 -11.78
N GLU A 331 -8.41 -1.93 -12.71
CA GLU A 331 -9.77 -1.37 -12.78
C GLU A 331 -10.73 -1.84 -11.68
N ASP A 332 -10.40 -2.93 -10.97
CA ASP A 332 -11.21 -3.47 -9.87
C ASP A 332 -10.89 -2.77 -8.53
N PHE A 333 -9.87 -1.92 -8.49
CA PHE A 333 -9.54 -1.14 -7.30
C PHE A 333 -10.27 0.21 -7.31
N ALA A 334 -10.90 0.54 -6.19
CA ALA A 334 -11.16 1.92 -5.84
C ALA A 334 -9.84 2.64 -5.56
N ILE A 335 -9.73 3.90 -5.99
CA ILE A 335 -8.56 4.73 -5.70
C ILE A 335 -8.99 5.89 -4.82
N THR A 336 -8.33 6.02 -3.67
CA THR A 336 -8.50 7.14 -2.75
C THR A 336 -7.28 8.05 -2.83
N MET A 337 -7.46 9.29 -3.28
CA MET A 337 -6.35 10.26 -3.34
C MET A 337 -5.99 10.74 -1.93
N LEU A 338 -4.71 10.70 -1.59
CA LEU A 338 -4.19 11.22 -0.32
C LEU A 338 -3.50 12.59 -0.56
N PRO A 339 -4.08 13.70 -0.11
CA PRO A 339 -3.41 15.00 -0.13
C PRO A 339 -2.33 15.07 0.94
N GLU A 340 -1.55 16.15 0.96
CA GLU A 340 -0.73 16.45 2.14
C GLU A 340 -1.61 16.61 3.39
N PRO A 341 -1.23 16.04 4.55
CA PRO A 341 -2.06 16.07 5.77
C PRO A 341 -2.50 17.47 6.19
N ASP A 342 -1.58 18.42 6.10
CA ASP A 342 -1.81 19.82 6.50
C ASP A 342 -2.74 20.56 5.52
N ARG A 343 -2.95 20.01 4.31
CA ARG A 343 -3.84 20.55 3.27
C ARG A 343 -5.16 19.78 3.13
N LEU A 344 -5.32 18.63 3.78
CA LEU A 344 -6.54 17.84 3.74
C LEU A 344 -7.76 18.69 4.15
N ASP A 345 -8.72 18.88 3.25
CA ASP A 345 -10.03 19.44 3.62
C ASP A 345 -10.94 18.32 4.15
N VAL A 346 -10.85 18.10 5.46
CA VAL A 346 -11.68 17.15 6.21
C VAL A 346 -13.18 17.41 6.11
N GLY A 347 -13.62 18.64 5.80
CA GLY A 347 -15.03 18.93 5.59
C GLY A 347 -15.55 18.34 4.28
N LEU A 348 -14.66 18.20 3.28
CA LEU A 348 -14.96 17.56 2.01
C LEU A 348 -14.68 16.05 2.04
N PHE A 349 -13.71 15.61 2.85
CA PHE A 349 -13.25 14.21 2.94
C PHE A 349 -13.16 13.75 4.40
N PRO A 350 -14.28 13.69 5.14
CA PRO A 350 -14.28 13.31 6.56
C PRO A 350 -13.73 11.89 6.79
N GLU A 351 -13.87 11.00 5.81
CA GLU A 351 -13.33 9.64 5.82
C GLU A 351 -11.78 9.57 5.82
N LEU A 352 -11.11 10.70 5.52
CA LEU A 352 -9.66 10.84 5.55
C LEU A 352 -9.14 11.55 6.79
N SER A 353 -10.00 11.90 7.75
CA SER A 353 -9.61 12.65 8.95
C SER A 353 -8.46 12.01 9.74
N TRP A 354 -8.33 10.68 9.69
CA TRP A 354 -7.21 9.92 10.26
C TRP A 354 -5.83 10.36 9.74
N LEU A 355 -5.74 10.89 8.52
CA LEU A 355 -4.47 11.32 7.90
C LEU A 355 -3.81 12.48 8.64
N ARG A 356 -4.61 13.30 9.34
CA ARG A 356 -4.11 14.42 10.16
C ARG A 356 -3.59 13.97 11.53
N LEU A 357 -3.94 12.78 11.98
CA LEU A 357 -3.62 12.32 13.32
C LEU A 357 -2.36 11.44 13.32
N ASP A 358 -1.82 11.25 14.52
CA ASP A 358 -0.90 10.16 14.80
C ASP A 358 -1.69 8.85 14.99
N PHE A 359 -2.17 8.31 13.87
CA PHE A 359 -3.17 7.25 13.85
C PHE A 359 -2.59 5.86 13.56
N PHE A 360 -3.14 4.87 14.27
CA PHE A 360 -2.83 3.45 14.19
C PHE A 360 -4.14 2.66 13.99
N ALA A 361 -4.17 1.74 13.04
CA ALA A 361 -5.36 0.93 12.75
C ALA A 361 -5.10 -0.52 13.16
N GLY A 362 -5.48 -0.90 14.38
CA GLY A 362 -5.29 -2.23 14.93
C GLY A 362 -5.03 -2.27 16.43
N GLN A 363 -5.11 -3.48 16.99
CA GLN A 363 -4.87 -3.77 18.41
C GLN A 363 -3.44 -3.45 18.82
N ALA A 364 -3.26 -2.95 20.03
CA ALA A 364 -1.92 -2.60 20.53
C ALA A 364 -1.11 -3.79 21.03
N VAL A 365 -1.77 -4.93 21.25
CA VAL A 365 -1.19 -6.11 21.86
C VAL A 365 -1.65 -7.33 21.09
N MET A 366 -0.69 -8.16 20.71
CA MET A 366 -0.91 -9.43 20.02
C MET A 366 -0.76 -10.57 21.02
N HIS A 367 -1.76 -11.44 21.14
CA HIS A 367 -1.79 -12.57 22.08
C HIS A 367 -0.88 -13.73 21.67
N MET A 368 -0.71 -13.97 20.37
CA MET A 368 0.06 -15.07 19.81
C MET A 368 1.53 -14.74 19.63
N ASN A 369 1.90 -13.45 19.61
CA ASN A 369 3.30 -13.07 19.56
C ASN A 369 4.03 -13.52 20.84
N PRO A 370 5.21 -14.15 20.74
CA PRO A 370 6.02 -14.44 21.91
C PRO A 370 6.38 -13.10 22.55
N LEU A 371 6.37 -13.03 23.88
CA LEU A 371 6.65 -11.79 24.63
C LEU A 371 7.92 -11.07 24.14
N ALA A 372 8.94 -11.83 23.74
CA ALA A 372 10.19 -11.31 23.20
C ALA A 372 10.02 -10.57 21.86
N LEU A 373 9.13 -11.02 20.96
CA LEU A 373 8.87 -10.35 19.68
C LEU A 373 8.03 -9.09 19.85
N ASN A 374 7.06 -9.09 20.79
CA ASN A 374 6.28 -7.89 21.12
C ASN A 374 7.17 -6.72 21.59
N GLY A 375 8.30 -7.00 22.26
CA GLY A 375 9.26 -5.98 22.69
C GLY A 375 10.18 -5.45 21.57
N MET A 376 10.23 -6.11 20.42
CA MET A 376 11.14 -5.79 19.31
C MET A 376 10.43 -5.10 18.14
N THR A 377 9.32 -4.39 18.40
CA THR A 377 8.46 -3.71 17.40
C THR A 377 7.79 -4.63 16.37
N PHE A 378 7.98 -5.96 16.45
CA PHE A 378 7.38 -6.94 15.54
C PHE A 378 5.89 -7.25 15.80
N GLY A 379 5.22 -6.46 16.63
CA GLY A 379 3.83 -6.66 17.00
C GLY A 379 3.06 -5.37 17.25
N SER A 380 3.67 -4.22 16.96
CA SER A 380 2.97 -2.94 17.03
C SER A 380 2.25 -2.72 15.71
N THR A 381 0.98 -2.32 15.79
CA THR A 381 0.24 -1.78 14.66
C THR A 381 1.07 -0.72 13.94
N PRO A 382 1.17 -0.77 12.60
CA PRO A 382 1.91 0.24 11.87
C PRO A 382 1.18 1.58 11.92
N ARG A 383 2.00 2.63 11.93
CA ARG A 383 1.54 4.02 11.87
C ARG A 383 1.01 4.31 10.47
N GLN A 384 -0.01 5.15 10.36
CA GLN A 384 -0.56 5.55 9.06
C GLN A 384 0.48 6.24 8.14
N PRO A 385 0.31 6.13 6.81
CA PRO A 385 1.27 6.56 5.79
C PRO A 385 1.93 7.92 6.01
N ALA A 386 1.16 8.97 6.23
CA ALA A 386 1.67 10.34 6.26
C ALA A 386 2.43 10.70 7.53
N ARG A 387 2.54 9.73 8.45
CA ARG A 387 3.35 9.83 9.65
C ARG A 387 4.50 8.82 9.65
N GLN A 388 4.64 8.04 8.60
CA GLN A 388 5.83 7.24 8.35
C GLN A 388 6.93 8.09 7.73
N GLU A 389 8.19 7.72 7.97
CA GLU A 389 9.33 8.44 7.40
C GLU A 389 9.43 8.27 5.88
N ALA A 390 8.79 7.25 5.32
CA ALA A 390 8.72 7.00 3.88
C ALA A 390 7.72 7.90 3.13
N TRP A 391 6.91 8.70 3.83
CA TRP A 391 6.06 9.72 3.20
C TRP A 391 6.91 10.69 2.38
N ASN A 392 6.48 11.01 1.15
CA ASN A 392 7.29 11.80 0.20
C ASN A 392 8.70 11.23 -0.06
N ASN A 393 8.91 9.93 0.19
CA ASN A 393 10.21 9.28 0.11
C ASN A 393 11.30 9.98 0.95
N ALA A 394 10.92 10.61 2.07
CA ALA A 394 11.83 11.39 2.93
C ALA A 394 12.89 10.50 3.61
N TRP A 395 12.55 9.23 3.81
CA TRP A 395 13.44 8.14 4.18
C TRP A 395 13.18 6.95 3.26
N ILE A 396 14.26 6.33 2.79
CA ILE A 396 14.23 5.11 1.99
C ILE A 396 14.81 3.99 2.85
N PRO A 397 14.13 2.85 3.00
CA PRO A 397 14.69 1.71 3.69
C PRO A 397 15.97 1.19 3.04
N ARG A 398 16.61 0.20 3.68
CA ARG A 398 17.84 -0.37 3.14
C ARG A 398 17.53 -1.03 1.78
N PRO A 399 18.35 -0.81 0.74
CA PRO A 399 18.22 -1.58 -0.49
C PRO A 399 18.42 -3.06 -0.22
N TRP A 400 17.50 -3.89 -0.69
CA TRP A 400 17.69 -5.32 -0.69
C TRP A 400 18.75 -5.70 -1.73
N GLN A 401 19.76 -6.44 -1.29
CA GLN A 401 20.90 -6.89 -2.10
C GLN A 401 20.90 -8.40 -2.31
N GLY A 402 19.83 -9.08 -1.87
CA GLY A 402 19.71 -10.52 -2.03
C GLY A 402 19.54 -10.91 -3.49
N ARG A 403 19.56 -12.22 -3.73
CA ARG A 403 19.13 -12.81 -5.00
C ARG A 403 17.78 -13.43 -4.78
N SER A 404 16.86 -13.12 -5.66
CA SER A 404 15.59 -13.84 -5.79
C SER A 404 15.87 -15.10 -6.60
N THR A 405 15.29 -16.21 -6.17
CA THR A 405 15.14 -17.36 -7.07
C THR A 405 13.80 -17.19 -7.76
N TYR A 406 13.82 -16.49 -8.90
CA TYR A 406 12.65 -16.40 -9.75
C TYR A 406 12.25 -17.81 -10.20
N ALA A 407 10.95 -18.06 -10.26
CA ALA A 407 10.49 -19.18 -11.05
C ALA A 407 11.00 -18.95 -12.48
N GLN A 408 11.80 -19.87 -13.03
CA GLN A 408 12.37 -19.72 -14.38
C GLN A 408 11.29 -19.64 -15.48
N ASN A 409 10.03 -19.89 -15.14
CA ASN A 409 8.90 -19.74 -16.03
C ASN A 409 8.34 -18.32 -15.93
N ALA A 410 8.02 -17.72 -17.07
CA ALA A 410 7.30 -16.45 -17.09
C ALA A 410 6.05 -16.52 -16.19
N PRO A 411 5.75 -15.44 -15.44
CA PRO A 411 4.53 -15.37 -14.65
C PRO A 411 3.34 -15.72 -15.54
N ALA A 412 2.55 -16.70 -15.11
CA ALA A 412 1.30 -17.02 -15.78
C ALA A 412 0.27 -15.96 -15.38
N LEU A 413 -0.02 -15.04 -16.30
CA LEU A 413 -1.07 -14.05 -16.10
C LEU A 413 -2.45 -14.68 -16.37
N PRO A 414 -3.51 -14.21 -15.69
CA PRO A 414 -4.86 -14.68 -15.97
C PRO A 414 -5.29 -14.38 -17.40
N SER A 415 -6.23 -15.18 -17.91
CA SER A 415 -6.83 -14.93 -19.22
C SER A 415 -7.41 -13.52 -19.32
N GLY A 416 -7.19 -12.87 -20.46
CA GLY A 416 -7.65 -11.50 -20.73
C GLY A 416 -6.81 -10.39 -20.08
N TRP A 417 -5.70 -10.72 -19.41
CA TRP A 417 -4.68 -9.74 -19.04
C TRP A 417 -3.71 -9.59 -20.20
N THR A 418 -3.51 -8.36 -20.67
CA THR A 418 -2.60 -8.07 -21.78
C THR A 418 -1.22 -7.73 -21.22
N PRO A 419 -0.21 -8.61 -21.30
CA PRO A 419 1.13 -8.27 -20.86
C PRO A 419 1.68 -7.10 -21.69
N LEU A 420 2.28 -6.12 -21.03
CA LEU A 420 3.03 -5.07 -21.69
C LEU A 420 4.49 -5.48 -21.76
N VAL A 421 4.95 -5.71 -22.98
CA VAL A 421 6.37 -5.88 -23.27
C VAL A 421 6.97 -4.49 -23.40
N GLY A 422 8.00 -4.18 -22.63
CA GLY A 422 8.82 -3.00 -22.90
C GLY A 422 10.26 -3.27 -22.54
N PRO A 423 11.17 -2.39 -23.00
CA PRO A 423 12.58 -2.54 -22.67
C PRO A 423 12.74 -2.55 -21.14
N PRO A 424 13.64 -3.40 -20.61
CA PRO A 424 13.97 -3.35 -19.19
C PRO A 424 14.43 -1.94 -18.82
N ILE A 425 14.13 -1.54 -17.59
CA ILE A 425 14.56 -0.25 -17.05
C ILE A 425 16.10 -0.26 -17.02
N SER A 426 16.74 0.65 -17.74
CA SER A 426 18.18 0.59 -18.04
C SER A 426 19.07 0.68 -16.78
N ASP A 427 20.21 -0.01 -16.80
CA ASP A 427 21.16 -0.16 -15.67
C ASP A 427 21.67 1.15 -15.06
N GLU A 428 21.65 2.26 -15.79
CA GLU A 428 22.06 3.58 -15.29
C GLU A 428 21.11 4.14 -14.21
N THR A 429 20.03 3.41 -13.93
CA THR A 429 18.92 3.80 -13.08
C THR A 429 18.71 2.81 -11.92
N SER A 430 19.72 2.44 -11.12
CA SER A 430 19.48 1.75 -9.82
C SER A 430 20.22 2.38 -8.62
N TYR A 431 19.52 2.56 -7.49
CA TYR A 431 20.03 3.12 -6.23
C TYR A 431 21.08 2.23 -5.53
N ALA A 432 21.07 0.91 -5.80
CA ALA A 432 21.87 -0.09 -5.08
C ALA A 432 23.40 0.12 -5.14
N ALA A 433 23.89 0.99 -6.03
CA ALA A 433 25.32 1.29 -6.20
C ALA A 433 25.90 2.31 -5.20
N ARG A 434 25.13 2.91 -4.28
CA ARG A 434 25.66 3.90 -3.31
C ARG A 434 25.77 3.38 -1.87
N LYS A 435 26.89 3.74 -1.22
CA LYS A 435 26.97 3.86 0.24
C LYS A 435 26.14 5.07 0.66
N PRO A 436 25.20 4.96 1.61
CA PRO A 436 24.43 6.10 2.08
C PRO A 436 25.40 7.19 2.55
N ALA A 437 25.25 8.41 2.03
CA ALA A 437 25.90 9.56 2.63
C ALA A 437 25.38 9.63 4.07
N ARG A 438 26.28 9.56 5.06
CA ARG A 438 25.92 9.72 6.48
C ARG A 438 25.14 11.03 6.60
N ARG A 439 23.81 10.96 6.73
CA ARG A 439 23.02 12.11 7.17
C ARG A 439 23.58 12.45 8.55
N THR A 440 24.23 13.60 8.67
CA THR A 440 24.52 14.19 9.97
C THR A 440 23.16 14.35 10.65
N PRO A 441 22.91 13.72 11.81
CA PRO A 441 21.61 13.81 12.46
C PRO A 441 21.24 15.29 12.59
N GLN A 442 20.13 15.68 11.96
CA GLN A 442 19.58 17.02 12.17
C GLN A 442 19.28 17.11 13.66
N LYS A 443 19.95 18.04 14.35
CA LYS A 443 19.60 18.34 15.74
C LYS A 443 18.11 18.68 15.75
N PRO A 444 17.32 18.10 16.66
CA PRO A 444 15.91 18.45 16.76
C PRO A 444 15.82 19.96 16.93
N VAL A 445 15.09 20.60 16.01
CA VAL A 445 14.73 22.01 16.12
C VAL A 445 13.86 22.08 17.36
N ARG A 446 14.39 22.61 18.46
CA ARG A 446 13.59 22.95 19.64
C ARG A 446 12.58 24.00 19.17
N ARG A 447 11.33 23.59 19.05
CA ARG A 447 10.19 24.51 18.95
C ARG A 447 9.88 25.07 20.33
#